data_AF-A0AAU5ZIR4-F1
#
_entry.id   AF-A0AAU5ZIR4-F1
#
_cell.length_a   1.000
_cell.length_b   1.000
_cell.length_c   1.000
_cell.angle_alpha   90.00
_cell.angle_beta   90.00
_cell.angle_gamma   90.00
#
_symmetry.space_group_name_H-M   'P 1'
#
loop_
_entity.id
_entity.type
_entity.pdbx_description
1 polymer ?
#
loop_
_entity_poly.entity_id
_entity_poly.type
_entity_poly.pdbx_seq_one_letter_code
_entity_poly.pdbx_strand_id
1 'polypeptide(L)'
;MITAGANSIALVHTHADGTIAYGTSKGDGSAEVLNANRWRWSRNLQAWYIPHSRDKLSKDWGIDATKTALEAAGSEVEIRIHNDITRSVEDRETDRAERVEARAEMLSDRAARHQTIADSADAARRQITDHIPLGQPILVGHHSERRHRRDIERMDRLMQKTVESAQVARDAQRRADNLTGATDARNNPRNVARR
;
A
#
# COMPACT_ATOMS: atom_id res chain seq x y z
N MET A 1 12.56 -2.61 41.71
CA MET A 1 11.72 -1.39 41.68
C MET A 1 12.26 -0.50 40.57
N ILE A 2 11.63 -0.51 39.41
CA ILE A 2 11.86 0.47 38.35
C ILE A 2 10.56 1.27 38.28
N THR A 3 10.59 2.48 38.81
CA THR A 3 9.52 3.45 38.66
C THR A 3 9.58 3.95 37.21
N ALA A 4 8.84 3.29 36.32
CA ALA A 4 8.59 3.83 35.00
C ALA A 4 7.78 5.12 35.19
N GLY A 5 8.29 6.25 34.70
CA GLY A 5 7.52 7.49 34.66
C GLY A 5 6.17 7.24 34.00
N ALA A 6 5.11 7.85 34.53
CA ALA A 6 3.75 7.69 34.03
C ALA A 6 3.72 7.87 32.51
N ASN A 7 3.46 6.79 31.78
CA ASN A 7 3.37 6.87 30.34
C ASN A 7 1.96 7.39 30.02
N SER A 8 1.88 8.61 29.48
CA SER A 8 0.61 9.26 29.15
C SER A 8 0.15 8.81 27.76
N ILE A 9 -1.02 8.19 27.69
CA ILE A 9 -1.63 7.67 26.46
C ILE A 9 -2.91 8.46 26.19
N ALA A 10 -3.00 9.04 24.99
CA ALA A 10 -4.19 9.77 24.56
C ALA A 10 -5.02 8.92 23.60
N LEU A 11 -6.24 8.57 24.00
CA LEU A 11 -7.25 7.94 23.16
C LEU A 11 -8.10 9.04 22.51
N VAL A 12 -7.87 9.29 21.22
CA VAL A 12 -8.55 10.35 20.48
C VAL A 12 -9.51 9.74 19.48
N HIS A 13 -10.74 10.25 19.44
CA HIS A 13 -11.72 9.90 18.40
C HIS A 13 -12.20 11.15 17.66
N THR A 14 -12.09 11.11 16.33
CA THR A 14 -12.72 12.07 15.42
C THR A 14 -13.44 11.31 14.30
N HIS A 15 -14.47 11.91 13.69
CA HIS A 15 -15.07 11.30 12.50
C HIS A 15 -14.08 11.17 11.34
N ALA A 16 -13.12 12.10 11.21
CA ALA A 16 -12.12 12.09 10.14
C ALA A 16 -11.09 10.97 10.28
N ASP A 17 -10.61 10.71 11.50
CA ASP A 17 -9.47 9.80 11.71
C ASP A 17 -9.91 8.47 12.34
N GLY A 18 -11.11 8.42 12.90
CA GLY A 18 -11.59 7.32 13.72
C GLY A 18 -10.95 7.37 15.12
N THR A 19 -10.87 6.22 15.77
CA THR A 19 -10.27 6.10 17.11
C THR A 19 -8.80 5.72 17.02
N ILE A 20 -7.91 6.58 17.53
CA ILE A 20 -6.46 6.44 17.50
C ILE A 20 -5.88 6.66 18.91
N ALA A 21 -4.83 5.91 19.25
CA ALA A 21 -4.11 6.01 20.51
C ALA A 21 -2.69 6.51 20.23
N TYR A 22 -2.36 7.62 20.87
CA TYR A 22 -1.06 8.27 20.80
C TYR A 22 -0.32 8.16 22.14
N GLY A 23 0.99 8.35 22.14
CA GLY A 23 1.81 8.30 23.35
C GLY A 23 2.32 6.89 23.75
N THR A 24 1.99 5.87 22.97
CA THR A 24 2.50 4.51 23.20
C THR A 24 3.98 4.40 22.83
N SER A 25 4.75 3.70 23.64
CA SER A 25 6.19 3.45 23.47
C SER A 25 6.49 1.95 23.46
N LYS A 26 7.59 1.55 22.82
CA LYS A 26 7.96 0.13 22.81
C LYS A 26 8.33 -0.35 24.22
N GLY A 27 7.64 -1.38 24.71
CA GLY A 27 7.95 -2.00 26.01
C GLY A 27 7.30 -1.33 27.22
N ASP A 28 6.33 -0.44 27.00
CA ASP A 28 5.55 0.22 28.06
C ASP A 28 4.34 -0.60 28.55
N GLY A 29 4.12 -1.80 28.03
CA GLY A 29 2.97 -2.67 28.35
C GLY A 29 1.66 -2.28 27.66
N SER A 30 1.61 -1.15 26.95
CA SER A 30 0.40 -0.67 26.28
C SER A 30 0.03 -1.53 25.06
N ALA A 31 1.04 -2.09 24.37
CA ALA A 31 0.85 -2.89 23.17
C ALA A 31 0.01 -4.15 23.42
N GLU A 32 0.26 -4.84 24.54
CA GLU A 32 -0.47 -6.03 24.97
C GLU A 32 -1.94 -5.70 25.25
N VAL A 33 -2.17 -4.62 25.99
CA VAL A 33 -3.52 -4.14 26.34
C VAL A 33 -4.30 -3.71 25.09
N LEU A 34 -3.68 -2.92 24.22
CA LEU A 34 -4.31 -2.42 22.99
C LEU A 34 -4.65 -3.57 22.05
N ASN A 35 -3.74 -4.54 21.88
CA ASN A 35 -4.00 -5.71 21.05
C ASN A 35 -5.18 -6.56 21.59
N ALA A 36 -5.25 -6.77 22.90
CA ALA A 36 -6.37 -7.47 23.55
C ALA A 36 -7.70 -6.74 23.33
N ASN A 37 -7.67 -5.41 23.32
CA ASN A 37 -8.84 -4.55 23.06
C ASN A 37 -9.12 -4.31 21.56
N ARG A 38 -8.61 -5.17 20.67
CA ARG A 38 -8.85 -5.14 19.20
C ARG A 38 -8.27 -3.92 18.48
N TRP A 39 -7.34 -3.20 19.09
CA TRP A 39 -6.57 -2.17 18.39
C TRP A 39 -5.54 -2.82 17.47
N ARG A 40 -5.13 -2.09 16.44
CA ARG A 40 -4.11 -2.52 15.48
C ARG A 40 -3.07 -1.43 15.32
N TRP A 41 -1.81 -1.83 15.18
CA TRP A 41 -0.72 -0.92 14.87
C TRP A 41 -0.73 -0.56 13.38
N SER A 42 -0.70 0.73 13.07
CA SER A 42 -0.49 1.23 11.71
C SER A 42 0.90 1.82 11.57
N ARG A 43 1.68 1.33 10.59
CA ARG A 43 2.98 1.93 10.27
C ARG A 43 2.87 3.32 9.65
N ASN A 44 1.76 3.61 8.95
CA ASN A 44 1.54 4.90 8.31
C ASN A 44 1.14 5.97 9.31
N LEU A 45 0.32 5.62 10.30
CA LEU A 45 -0.07 6.54 11.38
C LEU A 45 0.97 6.60 12.49
N GLN A 46 1.87 5.61 12.55
CA GLN A 46 2.78 5.37 13.68
C GLN A 46 2.04 5.35 15.02
N ALA A 47 0.84 4.78 15.01
CA ALA A 47 -0.08 4.79 16.13
C ALA A 47 -0.95 3.53 16.12
N TRP A 48 -1.54 3.23 17.28
CA TRP A 48 -2.57 2.21 17.41
C TRP A 48 -3.92 2.80 17.02
N TYR A 49 -4.74 2.04 16.31
CA TYR A 49 -6.07 2.48 15.89
C TYR A 49 -7.11 1.36 15.99
N ILE A 50 -8.39 1.73 16.09
CA ILE A 50 -9.51 0.80 15.98
C ILE A 50 -9.96 0.71 14.51
N PRO A 51 -9.90 -0.48 13.87
CA PRO A 51 -10.37 -0.64 12.49
C PRO A 51 -11.85 -0.29 12.30
N HIS A 52 -12.19 0.29 11.15
CA HIS A 52 -13.57 0.63 10.74
C HIS A 52 -14.29 1.60 11.69
N SER A 53 -13.54 2.50 12.35
CA SER A 53 -14.05 3.55 13.26
C SER A 53 -14.23 4.91 12.60
N ARG A 54 -13.52 5.18 11.49
CA ARG A 54 -13.66 6.42 10.70
C ARG A 54 -15.08 6.57 10.13
N ASP A 55 -15.54 7.82 10.06
CA ASP A 55 -16.86 8.24 9.61
C ASP A 55 -18.02 7.57 10.39
N LYS A 56 -17.78 7.22 11.67
CA LYS A 56 -18.77 6.66 12.60
C LYS A 56 -18.62 7.32 13.96
N LEU A 57 -19.67 7.22 14.76
CA LEU A 57 -19.62 7.56 16.18
C LEU A 57 -18.59 6.70 16.92
N SER A 58 -18.01 7.27 17.97
CA SER A 58 -17.14 6.55 18.90
C SER A 58 -17.84 5.33 19.50
N LYS A 59 -17.06 4.27 19.72
CA LYS A 59 -17.51 3.09 20.46
C LYS A 59 -17.12 3.27 21.92
N ASP A 60 -17.87 4.10 22.63
CA ASP A 60 -17.52 4.56 23.99
C ASP A 60 -17.20 3.38 24.91
N TRP A 61 -18.06 2.36 24.94
CA TRP A 61 -17.83 1.14 25.73
C TRP A 61 -16.47 0.46 25.46
N GLY A 62 -15.98 0.50 24.22
CA GLY A 62 -14.70 -0.11 23.85
C GLY A 62 -13.51 0.79 24.22
N ILE A 63 -13.69 2.11 24.12
CA ILE A 63 -12.70 3.10 24.55
C ILE A 63 -12.57 3.07 26.08
N ASP A 64 -13.70 3.04 26.79
CA ASP A 64 -13.75 2.96 28.25
C ASP A 64 -13.11 1.67 28.77
N ALA A 65 -13.44 0.52 28.16
CA ALA A 65 -12.81 -0.75 28.51
C ALA A 65 -11.29 -0.72 28.26
N THR A 66 -10.85 -0.09 27.16
CA THR A 66 -9.42 0.07 26.86
C THR A 66 -8.75 0.97 27.90
N LYS A 67 -9.38 2.09 28.25
CA LYS A 67 -8.89 3.02 29.27
C LYS A 67 -8.70 2.30 30.61
N THR A 68 -9.72 1.59 31.10
CA THR A 68 -9.62 0.84 32.36
C THR A 68 -8.47 -0.17 32.33
N ALA A 69 -8.28 -0.87 31.21
CA ALA A 69 -7.20 -1.85 31.08
C ALA A 69 -5.80 -1.21 31.03
N LEU A 70 -5.67 -0.03 30.40
CA LEU A 70 -4.41 0.72 30.33
C LEU A 70 -4.05 1.36 31.69
N GLU A 71 -5.04 1.91 32.39
CA GLU A 71 -4.87 2.43 33.76
C GLU A 71 -4.50 1.31 34.74
N ALA A 72 -5.11 0.13 34.61
CA ALA A 72 -4.73 -1.05 35.40
C ALA A 72 -3.31 -1.54 35.11
N ALA A 73 -2.78 -1.27 33.91
CA ALA A 73 -1.40 -1.54 33.53
C ALA A 73 -0.42 -0.41 33.94
N GLY A 74 -0.90 0.66 34.60
CA GLY A 74 -0.08 1.75 35.13
C GLY A 74 0.17 2.91 34.16
N SER A 75 -0.56 2.99 33.04
CA SER A 75 -0.52 4.14 32.14
C SER A 75 -1.53 5.21 32.55
N GLU A 76 -1.19 6.48 32.37
CA GLU A 76 -2.15 7.58 32.53
C GLU A 76 -2.91 7.78 31.21
N VAL A 77 -4.24 7.79 31.24
CA VAL A 77 -5.04 7.77 30.01
C VAL A 77 -5.96 8.98 29.90
N GLU A 78 -5.79 9.74 28.83
CA GLU A 78 -6.66 10.84 28.46
C GLU A 78 -7.58 10.42 27.31
N ILE A 79 -8.89 10.69 27.43
CA ILE A 79 -9.86 10.46 26.34
C ILE A 79 -10.28 11.81 25.76
N ARG A 80 -10.19 11.96 24.42
CA ARG A 80 -10.71 13.11 23.68
C ARG A 80 -11.63 12.64 22.57
N ILE A 81 -12.93 12.89 22.70
CA ILE A 81 -13.95 12.45 21.72
C ILE A 81 -14.60 13.68 21.09
N HIS A 82 -14.54 13.76 19.77
CA HIS A 82 -15.14 14.82 18.94
C HIS A 82 -16.18 14.22 17.99
N ASN A 83 -17.36 13.86 18.52
CA ASN A 83 -18.47 13.28 17.75
C ASN A 83 -19.40 14.34 17.13
N ASP A 84 -19.37 15.55 17.66
CA ASP A 84 -20.15 16.71 17.23
C ASP A 84 -19.76 17.20 15.83
N ILE A 85 -18.48 17.04 15.48
CA ILE A 85 -17.94 17.38 14.16
C ILE A 85 -18.08 16.16 13.24
N THR A 86 -19.16 16.15 12.46
CA THR A 86 -19.34 15.16 11.38
C THR A 86 -18.75 15.69 10.07
N ARG A 87 -18.32 14.78 9.19
CA ARG A 87 -17.84 15.15 7.86
C ARG A 87 -18.99 15.23 6.87
N SER A 88 -18.98 16.29 6.06
CA SER A 88 -19.95 16.42 4.98
C SER A 88 -19.82 15.26 4.00
N VAL A 89 -20.87 15.01 3.23
CA VAL A 89 -20.81 14.02 2.14
C VAL A 89 -19.73 14.44 1.13
N GLU A 90 -19.62 15.73 0.86
CA GLU A 90 -18.62 16.31 -0.04
C GLU A 90 -17.20 16.00 0.43
N ASP A 91 -16.85 16.30 1.69
CA ASP A 91 -15.52 16.02 2.23
C ASP A 91 -15.15 14.55 2.13
N ARG A 92 -16.11 13.64 2.32
CA ARG A 92 -15.89 12.20 2.23
C ARG A 92 -15.69 11.72 0.80
N GLU A 93 -16.42 12.29 -0.16
CA GLU A 93 -16.24 11.95 -1.58
C GLU A 93 -14.92 12.54 -2.11
N THR A 94 -14.54 13.76 -1.72
CA THR A 94 -13.26 14.39 -2.10
C THR A 94 -12.08 13.56 -1.63
N ASP A 95 -11.99 13.25 -0.34
CA ASP A 95 -10.89 12.45 0.21
C ASP A 95 -10.91 10.99 -0.30
N ARG A 96 -12.08 10.47 -0.71
CA ARG A 96 -12.14 9.20 -1.45
C ARG A 96 -11.55 9.33 -2.85
N ALA A 97 -11.91 10.39 -3.59
CA ALA A 97 -11.42 10.66 -4.92
C ALA A 97 -9.90 10.82 -4.92
N GLU A 98 -9.35 11.62 -4.01
CA GLU A 98 -7.91 11.81 -3.82
C GLU A 98 -7.18 10.48 -3.58
N ARG A 99 -7.71 9.63 -2.69
CA ARG A 99 -7.11 8.30 -2.45
C ARG A 99 -7.13 7.40 -3.67
N VAL A 100 -8.22 7.45 -4.45
CA VAL A 100 -8.34 6.63 -5.66
C VAL A 100 -7.39 7.15 -6.74
N GLU A 101 -7.29 8.46 -6.90
CA GLU A 101 -6.38 9.12 -7.84
C GLU A 101 -4.92 8.82 -7.50
N ALA A 102 -4.49 9.06 -6.25
CA ALA A 102 -3.13 8.73 -5.80
C ALA A 102 -2.81 7.24 -5.98
N ARG A 103 -3.80 6.35 -5.81
CA ARG A 103 -3.62 4.92 -6.04
C ARG A 103 -3.49 4.59 -7.53
N ALA A 104 -4.27 5.24 -8.38
CA ALA A 104 -4.21 5.07 -9.83
C ALA A 104 -2.87 5.57 -10.37
N GLU A 105 -2.40 6.75 -9.94
CA GLU A 105 -1.09 7.31 -10.30
C GLU A 105 0.05 6.37 -9.90
N MET A 106 0.06 5.88 -8.65
CA MET A 106 1.09 4.93 -8.19
C MET A 106 1.12 3.63 -9.02
N LEU A 107 -0.04 3.18 -9.52
CA LEU A 107 -0.14 2.00 -10.38
C LEU A 107 0.34 2.31 -11.80
N SER A 108 0.01 3.48 -12.35
CA SER A 108 0.51 3.96 -13.64
C SER A 108 2.04 4.13 -13.62
N ASP A 109 2.61 4.70 -12.56
CA ASP A 109 4.06 4.79 -12.38
C ASP A 109 4.74 3.43 -12.29
N ARG A 110 4.09 2.47 -11.62
CA ARG A 110 4.56 1.09 -11.61
C ARG A 110 4.51 0.50 -13.02
N ALA A 111 3.44 0.75 -13.78
CA ALA A 111 3.33 0.27 -15.15
C ALA A 111 4.44 0.84 -16.04
N ALA A 112 4.64 2.16 -16.01
CA ALA A 112 5.66 2.86 -16.77
C ALA A 112 7.08 2.33 -16.47
N ARG A 113 7.42 2.18 -15.18
CA ARG A 113 8.72 1.62 -14.77
C ARG A 113 8.95 0.22 -15.32
N HIS A 114 7.94 -0.65 -15.24
CA HIS A 114 8.05 -2.02 -15.76
C HIS A 114 8.07 -2.06 -17.30
N GLN A 115 7.41 -1.13 -17.98
CA GLN A 115 7.50 -0.98 -19.43
C GLN A 115 8.93 -0.60 -19.85
N THR A 116 9.55 0.38 -19.20
CA THR A 116 10.96 0.75 -19.44
C THR A 116 11.91 -0.44 -19.22
N ILE A 117 11.65 -1.26 -18.20
CA ILE A 117 12.44 -2.49 -17.96
C ILE A 117 12.25 -3.50 -19.11
N ALA A 118 11.02 -3.68 -19.61
CA ALA A 118 10.74 -4.57 -20.72
C ALA A 118 11.43 -4.10 -22.02
N ASP A 119 11.33 -2.80 -22.32
CA ASP A 119 11.90 -2.19 -23.53
C ASP A 119 13.43 -2.25 -23.52
N SER A 120 14.05 -1.93 -22.37
CA SER A 120 15.51 -2.03 -22.22
C SER A 120 16.01 -3.47 -22.34
N ALA A 121 15.27 -4.45 -21.82
CA ALA A 121 15.61 -5.87 -21.96
C ALA A 121 15.48 -6.35 -23.42
N ASP A 122 14.44 -5.91 -24.15
CA ASP A 122 14.29 -6.26 -25.57
C ASP A 122 15.35 -5.57 -26.43
N ALA A 123 15.66 -4.30 -26.16
CA ALA A 123 16.74 -3.59 -26.85
C ALA A 123 18.10 -4.28 -26.66
N ALA A 124 18.42 -4.70 -25.42
CA ALA A 124 19.65 -5.45 -25.15
C ALA A 124 19.67 -6.82 -25.85
N ARG A 125 18.52 -7.50 -25.95
CA ARG A 125 18.39 -8.77 -26.68
C ARG A 125 18.60 -8.57 -28.18
N ARG A 126 18.02 -7.50 -28.76
CA ARG A 126 18.21 -7.13 -30.18
C ARG A 126 19.66 -6.85 -30.51
N GLN A 127 20.38 -6.10 -29.66
CA GLN A 127 21.81 -5.85 -29.85
C GLN A 127 22.63 -7.14 -29.94
N ILE A 128 22.32 -8.16 -29.13
CA ILE A 128 23.00 -9.47 -29.24
C ILE A 128 22.61 -10.16 -30.55
N THR A 129 21.33 -10.10 -30.92
CA THR A 129 20.80 -10.71 -32.15
C THR A 129 21.46 -10.10 -33.39
N ASP A 130 21.64 -8.78 -33.44
CA ASP A 130 22.24 -8.06 -34.57
C ASP A 130 23.70 -8.46 -34.83
N HIS A 131 24.39 -9.00 -33.81
CA HIS A 131 25.76 -9.50 -33.91
C HIS A 131 25.85 -11.00 -34.25
N ILE A 132 24.72 -11.71 -34.37
CA ILE A 132 24.65 -13.12 -34.74
C ILE A 132 23.98 -13.24 -36.12
N PRO A 133 24.71 -13.63 -37.17
CA PRO A 133 24.11 -13.92 -38.47
C PRO A 133 22.96 -14.91 -38.34
N LEU A 134 21.80 -14.55 -38.88
CA LEU A 134 20.59 -15.38 -38.80
C LEU A 134 20.84 -16.76 -39.40
N GLY A 135 20.52 -17.82 -38.63
CA GLY A 135 20.66 -19.21 -39.07
C GLY A 135 22.08 -19.80 -38.95
N GLN A 136 23.04 -19.10 -38.34
CA GLN A 136 24.36 -19.68 -38.09
C GLN A 136 24.28 -20.85 -37.09
N PRO A 137 24.72 -22.08 -37.45
CA PRO A 137 24.75 -23.19 -36.50
C PRO A 137 25.83 -22.98 -35.42
N ILE A 138 25.63 -23.58 -34.24
CA ILE A 138 26.67 -23.64 -33.21
C ILE A 138 27.78 -24.58 -33.71
N LEU A 139 28.95 -24.02 -34.01
CA LEU A 139 30.13 -24.79 -34.44
C LEU A 139 30.77 -25.48 -33.22
N VAL A 140 30.41 -26.74 -32.98
CA VAL A 140 30.92 -27.55 -31.87
C VAL A 140 32.43 -27.81 -32.04
N GLY A 141 33.21 -27.60 -30.98
CA GLY A 141 34.67 -27.74 -30.99
C GLY A 141 35.43 -26.51 -31.51
N HIS A 142 34.73 -25.46 -31.98
CA HIS A 142 35.34 -24.23 -32.43
C HIS A 142 35.54 -23.22 -31.28
N HIS A 143 36.55 -22.35 -31.36
CA HIS A 143 36.83 -21.37 -30.29
C HIS A 143 35.66 -20.41 -30.00
N SER A 144 34.74 -20.21 -30.96
CA SER A 144 33.56 -19.36 -30.84
C SER A 144 32.36 -20.04 -30.15
N GLU A 145 32.37 -21.37 -30.00
CA GLU A 145 31.27 -22.18 -29.45
C GLU A 145 30.80 -21.65 -28.09
N ARG A 146 31.76 -21.41 -27.19
CA ARG A 146 31.50 -20.93 -25.82
C ARG A 146 30.86 -19.54 -25.80
N ARG A 147 31.21 -18.67 -26.74
CA ARG A 147 30.59 -17.34 -26.87
C ARG A 147 29.15 -17.48 -27.37
N HIS A 148 28.95 -18.28 -28.43
CA HIS A 148 27.64 -18.47 -29.04
C HIS A 148 26.63 -19.04 -28.02
N ARG A 149 26.98 -20.08 -27.25
CA ARG A 149 26.09 -20.61 -26.19
C ARG A 149 25.71 -19.56 -25.15
N ARG A 150 26.67 -18.76 -24.68
CA ARG A 150 26.39 -17.69 -23.71
C ARG A 150 25.49 -16.61 -24.26
N ASP A 151 25.66 -16.24 -25.53
CA ASP A 151 24.84 -15.22 -26.18
C ASP A 151 23.38 -15.72 -26.30
N ILE A 152 23.15 -16.99 -26.64
CA ILE A 152 21.82 -17.61 -26.62
C ILE A 152 21.22 -17.60 -25.21
N GLU A 153 21.95 -18.11 -24.21
CA GLU A 153 21.47 -18.11 -22.82
C GLU A 153 21.15 -16.70 -22.28
N ARG A 154 21.89 -15.69 -22.75
CA ARG A 154 21.66 -14.30 -22.39
C ARG A 154 20.42 -13.75 -23.11
N MET A 155 20.23 -14.07 -24.38
CA MET A 155 19.03 -13.71 -25.14
C MET A 155 17.77 -14.31 -24.52
N ASP A 156 17.80 -15.58 -24.11
CA ASP A 156 16.68 -16.27 -23.47
C ASP A 156 16.29 -15.59 -22.15
N ARG A 157 17.28 -15.28 -21.31
CA ARG A 157 17.06 -14.54 -20.04
C ARG A 157 16.49 -13.15 -20.26
N LEU A 158 16.97 -12.44 -21.29
CA LEU A 158 16.45 -11.12 -21.63
C LEU A 158 15.02 -11.20 -22.17
N MET A 159 14.73 -12.20 -23.01
CA MET A 159 13.38 -12.45 -23.51
C MET A 159 12.40 -12.74 -22.38
N GLN A 160 12.76 -13.63 -21.45
CA GLN A 160 11.97 -13.92 -20.25
C GLN A 160 11.70 -12.63 -19.46
N LYS A 161 12.74 -11.83 -19.20
CA LYS A 161 12.63 -10.55 -18.48
C LYS A 161 11.69 -9.56 -19.18
N THR A 162 11.75 -9.48 -20.51
CA THR A 162 10.84 -8.64 -21.32
C THR A 162 9.40 -9.07 -21.12
N VAL A 163 9.10 -10.37 -21.25
CA VAL A 163 7.72 -10.89 -21.12
C VAL A 163 7.17 -10.66 -19.72
N GLU A 164 7.95 -11.01 -18.69
CA GLU A 164 7.54 -10.85 -17.29
C GLU A 164 7.29 -9.38 -16.94
N SER A 165 8.22 -8.49 -17.31
CA SER A 165 8.09 -7.06 -17.02
C SER A 165 6.91 -6.44 -17.78
N ALA A 166 6.73 -6.80 -19.05
CA ALA A 166 5.58 -6.32 -19.83
C ALA A 166 4.25 -6.82 -19.24
N GLN A 167 4.20 -8.05 -18.70
CA GLN A 167 3.01 -8.55 -18.02
C GLN A 167 2.70 -7.76 -16.75
N VAL A 168 3.71 -7.46 -15.93
CA VAL A 168 3.54 -6.62 -14.74
C VAL A 168 3.08 -5.21 -15.12
N ALA A 169 3.62 -4.64 -16.20
CA ALA A 169 3.21 -3.33 -16.71
C ALA A 169 1.73 -3.31 -17.10
N ARG A 170 1.30 -4.27 -17.93
CA ARG A 170 -0.11 -4.42 -18.35
C ARG A 170 -1.06 -4.63 -17.17
N ASP A 171 -0.66 -5.46 -16.20
CA ASP A 171 -1.48 -5.74 -15.02
C ASP A 171 -1.62 -4.53 -14.10
N ALA A 172 -0.54 -3.75 -13.94
CA ALA A 172 -0.57 -2.51 -13.18
C ALA A 172 -1.44 -1.45 -13.88
N GLN A 173 -1.29 -1.27 -15.20
CA GLN A 173 -2.09 -0.33 -15.98
C GLN A 173 -3.57 -0.68 -15.94
N ARG A 174 -3.93 -1.94 -16.20
CA ARG A 174 -5.33 -2.40 -16.12
C ARG A 174 -5.96 -2.11 -14.76
N ARG A 175 -5.20 -2.22 -13.67
CA ARG A 175 -5.70 -1.89 -12.32
C ARG A 175 -5.87 -0.39 -12.13
N ALA A 176 -5.01 0.44 -12.69
CA ALA A 176 -5.18 1.90 -12.68
C ALA A 176 -6.45 2.29 -13.45
N ASP A 177 -6.61 1.77 -14.67
CA ASP A 177 -7.78 2.06 -15.53
C ASP A 177 -9.10 1.65 -14.86
N ASN A 178 -9.12 0.49 -14.20
CA ASN A 178 -10.30 0.02 -13.46
C ASN A 178 -10.66 0.95 -12.30
N LEU A 179 -9.68 1.54 -11.61
CA LEU A 179 -9.93 2.48 -10.52
C LEU A 179 -10.52 3.79 -11.05
N THR A 180 -9.94 4.32 -12.12
CA THR A 180 -10.45 5.53 -12.79
C THR A 180 -11.87 5.30 -13.31
N GLY A 181 -12.10 4.20 -14.04
CA GLY A 181 -13.43 3.87 -14.57
C GLY A 181 -14.49 3.64 -13.50
N ALA A 182 -14.12 3.09 -12.33
CA ALA A 182 -15.02 2.96 -11.20
C ALA A 182 -15.42 4.34 -10.60
N THR A 183 -14.49 5.28 -10.57
CA THR A 183 -14.75 6.67 -10.17
C THR A 183 -15.66 7.37 -11.18
N ASP A 184 -15.38 7.23 -12.48
CA ASP A 184 -16.20 7.82 -13.55
C ASP A 184 -17.64 7.27 -13.53
N ALA A 185 -17.79 5.96 -13.36
CA ALA A 185 -19.11 5.33 -13.24
C ALA A 185 -19.87 5.87 -12.02
N ARG A 186 -19.19 6.09 -10.89
CA ARG A 186 -19.83 6.65 -9.68
C ARG A 186 -20.27 8.10 -9.88
N ASN A 187 -19.45 8.91 -10.54
CA ASN A 187 -19.69 10.33 -10.78
C ASN A 187 -20.61 10.60 -11.98
N ASN A 188 -20.96 9.57 -12.75
CA ASN A 188 -21.90 9.69 -13.85
C ASN A 188 -23.25 10.26 -13.35
N PRO A 189 -23.77 11.37 -13.94
CA PRO A 189 -25.00 12.01 -13.50
C PRO A 189 -26.19 11.06 -13.37
N ARG A 190 -26.28 10.05 -14.24
CA ARG A 190 -27.35 9.03 -14.18
C ARG A 190 -27.27 8.15 -12.93
N ASN A 191 -26.07 7.85 -12.46
CA ASN A 191 -25.85 7.01 -11.28
C ASN A 191 -25.97 7.84 -10.00
N VAL A 192 -25.50 9.09 -10.02
CA VAL A 192 -25.68 10.04 -8.91
C VAL A 192 -27.16 10.30 -8.66
N ALA A 193 -27.97 10.49 -9.71
CA ALA A 193 -29.42 10.69 -9.58
C ALA A 193 -30.19 9.48 -9.01
N ARG A 194 -29.56 8.29 -8.92
CA ARG A 194 -30.16 7.05 -8.41
C ARG A 194 -29.69 6.67 -7.00
N ARG A 195 -28.81 7.48 -6.40
CA ARG A 195 -28.17 7.23 -5.12
C ARG A 195 -28.94 7.90 -3.99
#